data_AF-A0A1D9D219-F1
#
_entry.id   AF-A0A1D9D219-F1
#
_cell.length_a   1.000
_cell.length_b   1.000
_cell.length_c   1.000
_cell.angle_alpha   90.00
_cell.angle_beta   90.00
_cell.angle_gamma   90.00
#
_symmetry.space_group_name_H-M   'P 1'
#
loop_
_entity.id
_entity.type
_entity.pdbx_description
1 polymer ?
#
loop_
_entity_poly.entity_id
_entity_poly.type
_entity_poly.pdbx_seq_one_letter_code
_entity_poly.pdbx_strand_id
1 'polypeptide(L)'
;MNDNDFINEVMDGLKNEGMLMIPDDFIDQLIITLHANVTIINTMTELAELEIKMLGSLLPTGSRQVESLKNLSVKIAEIAFNVEDVRNEQR
;
A
#
# COMPACT_ATOMS: atom_id res chain seq x y z
N MET A 1 31.51 25.07 -0.45
CA MET A 1 30.48 24.04 -0.59
C MET A 1 29.22 24.59 0.03
N ASN A 2 28.07 24.44 -0.64
CA ASN A 2 26.79 24.80 -0.04
C ASN A 2 26.45 23.74 1.01
N ASP A 3 25.79 24.12 2.11
CA ASP A 3 25.45 23.17 3.19
C ASP A 3 24.64 21.98 2.66
N ASN A 4 23.82 22.20 1.64
CA ASN A 4 23.06 21.17 0.95
C ASN A 4 23.93 20.15 0.19
N ASP A 5 25.07 20.57 -0.38
CA ASP A 5 25.96 19.66 -1.10
C ASP A 5 26.63 18.69 -0.11
N PHE A 6 27.05 19.21 1.04
CA PHE A 6 27.64 18.43 2.12
C PHE A 6 26.64 17.45 2.74
N ILE A 7 25.41 17.88 3.00
CA ILE A 7 24.36 17.01 3.53
C ILE A 7 24.05 15.86 2.55
N ASN A 8 23.93 16.14 1.25
CA ASN A 8 23.68 15.11 0.26
C ASN A 8 24.84 14.10 0.19
N GLU A 9 26.09 14.56 0.20
CA GLU A 9 27.27 13.69 0.21
C GLU A 9 27.32 12.78 1.45
N VAL A 10 26.97 13.30 2.63
CA VAL A 10 26.87 12.50 3.87
C VAL A 10 25.73 11.48 3.76
N MET A 11 24.56 11.88 3.26
CA MET A 11 23.42 10.98 3.10
C MET A 11 23.70 9.85 2.10
N ASP A 12 24.37 10.17 0.99
CA ASP A 12 24.80 9.18 0.00
C ASP A 12 25.84 8.21 0.60
N GLY A 13 26.77 8.71 1.40
CA GLY A 13 27.72 7.89 2.16
C GLY A 13 27.02 6.91 3.10
N LEU A 14 26.09 7.40 3.92
CA LEU A 14 25.32 6.58 4.85
C LEU A 14 24.43 5.55 4.12
N LYS A 15 23.88 5.91 2.94
CA LYS A 15 23.13 4.97 2.10
C LYS A 15 24.02 3.86 1.56
N ASN A 16 25.22 4.19 1.07
CA ASN A 16 26.18 3.21 0.56
C ASN A 16 26.70 2.25 1.64
N GLU A 17 26.75 2.70 2.90
CA GLU A 17 27.09 1.85 4.05
C GLU A 17 25.90 1.02 4.58
N GLY A 18 24.71 1.13 3.95
CA GLY A 18 23.50 0.42 4.37
C GLY A 18 22.86 0.96 5.66
N MET A 19 23.36 2.07 6.21
CA MET A 19 22.89 2.66 7.47
C MET A 19 21.50 3.32 7.36
N LEU A 20 21.05 3.61 6.13
CA LEU A 20 19.73 4.17 5.83
C LEU A 20 18.74 3.14 5.27
N MET A 21 19.10 1.85 5.26
CA MET A 21 18.21 0.79 4.80
C MET A 21 17.10 0.53 5.83
N ILE A 22 15.91 0.24 5.33
CA ILE A 22 14.81 -0.22 6.17
C ILE A 22 15.06 -1.72 6.39
N PRO A 23 14.89 -2.26 7.62
CA PRO A 23 15.09 -3.69 7.85
C PRO A 23 14.21 -4.55 6.92
N ASP A 24 14.80 -5.54 6.24
CA ASP A 24 14.09 -6.47 5.35
C ASP A 24 12.84 -7.08 6.02
N ASP A 25 12.96 -7.52 7.27
CA ASP A 25 11.86 -8.10 8.04
C ASP A 25 10.68 -7.13 8.23
N PHE A 26 10.96 -5.84 8.38
CA PHE A 26 9.92 -4.82 8.48
C PHE A 26 9.22 -4.62 7.14
N ILE A 27 9.99 -4.53 6.05
CA ILE A 27 9.44 -4.39 4.70
C ILE A 27 8.57 -5.60 4.34
N ASP A 28 9.04 -6.81 4.62
CA ASP A 28 8.30 -8.03 4.32
C ASP A 28 7.00 -8.13 5.14
N GLN A 29 7.03 -7.79 6.43
CA GLN A 29 5.80 -7.71 7.24
C GLN A 29 4.82 -6.67 6.73
N LEU A 30 5.32 -5.52 6.24
CA LEU A 30 4.48 -4.47 5.67
C LEU A 30 3.81 -4.95 4.38
N ILE A 31 4.55 -5.58 3.46
CA ILE A 31 4.02 -6.16 2.23
C ILE A 31 2.93 -7.20 2.54
N ILE A 32 3.21 -8.14 3.46
CA ILE A 32 2.24 -9.16 3.88
C ILE A 32 0.96 -8.51 4.41
N THR A 33 1.09 -7.49 5.27
CA THR A 33 -0.06 -6.79 5.87
C THR A 33 -0.89 -6.08 4.81
N LEU A 34 -0.24 -5.42 3.85
CA LEU A 34 -0.93 -4.70 2.77
C LEU A 34 -1.69 -5.67 1.86
N HIS A 35 -1.10 -6.81 1.50
CA HIS A 35 -1.81 -7.84 0.74
C HIS A 35 -3.00 -8.43 1.50
N ALA A 36 -2.85 -8.71 2.80
CA ALA A 36 -3.96 -9.18 3.63
C ALA A 36 -5.12 -8.17 3.65
N ASN A 37 -4.82 -6.86 3.74
CA ASN A 37 -5.82 -5.80 3.69
C ASN A 37 -6.55 -5.76 2.33
N VAL A 38 -5.83 -5.91 1.21
CA VAL A 38 -6.44 -6.02 -0.13
C VAL A 38 -7.41 -7.20 -0.18
N THR A 39 -7.02 -8.38 0.32
CA THR A 39 -7.88 -9.56 0.36
C THR A 39 -9.14 -9.29 1.17
N ILE A 40 -9.01 -8.73 2.39
CA ILE A 40 -10.15 -8.41 3.26
C ILE A 40 -11.12 -7.45 2.55
N ILE A 41 -10.61 -6.38 1.94
CA ILE A 41 -11.43 -5.38 1.25
C ILE A 41 -12.15 -5.98 0.04
N ASN A 42 -11.49 -6.85 -0.71
CA ASN A 42 -12.13 -7.55 -1.83
C ASN A 42 -13.27 -8.44 -1.33
N THR A 43 -13.08 -9.19 -0.26
CA THR A 43 -14.17 -9.97 0.38
C THR A 43 -15.31 -9.07 0.86
N MET A 44 -15.01 -7.93 1.50
CA MET A 44 -16.03 -6.96 1.90
C MET A 44 -16.79 -6.38 0.70
N THR A 45 -16.10 -6.18 -0.43
CA THR A 45 -16.69 -5.70 -1.68
C THR A 45 -17.69 -6.72 -2.23
N GLU A 46 -17.31 -7.99 -2.28
CA GLU A 46 -18.18 -9.08 -2.74
C GLU A 46 -19.43 -9.23 -1.85
N LEU A 47 -19.26 -9.12 -0.52
CA LEU A 47 -20.37 -9.12 0.42
C LEU A 47 -21.33 -7.94 0.18
N ALA A 48 -20.79 -6.74 0.01
CA ALA A 48 -21.60 -5.56 -0.29
C ALA A 48 -22.34 -5.69 -1.64
N GLU A 49 -21.70 -6.26 -2.67
CA GLU A 49 -22.34 -6.54 -3.95
C GLU A 49 -23.48 -7.58 -3.81
N LEU A 50 -23.30 -8.60 -2.98
CA LEU A 50 -24.32 -9.61 -2.68
C LEU A 50 -25.50 -8.98 -1.93
N GLU A 51 -25.25 -8.15 -0.92
CA GLU A 51 -26.30 -7.43 -0.17
C GLU A 51 -27.14 -6.55 -1.08
N ILE A 52 -26.52 -5.81 -2.02
CA ILE A 52 -27.23 -4.98 -3.00
C ILE A 52 -28.14 -5.81 -3.91
N LYS A 53 -27.65 -6.98 -4.35
CA LYS A 53 -28.43 -7.91 -5.19
C LYS A 53 -29.62 -8.48 -4.42
N MET A 54 -29.44 -8.81 -3.13
CA MET A 54 -30.50 -9.35 -2.27
C MET A 54 -31.56 -8.31 -1.88
N LEU A 55 -31.14 -7.08 -1.58
CA LEU A 55 -32.04 -5.99 -1.14
C LEU A 55 -32.71 -5.26 -2.32
N GLY A 56 -32.32 -5.59 -3.56
CA GLY A 56 -32.95 -5.12 -4.79
C GLY A 56 -32.87 -3.60 -4.97
N SER A 57 -31.70 -3.07 -5.34
CA SER A 57 -31.42 -1.68 -5.78
C SER A 57 -32.02 -0.49 -5.00
N LEU A 58 -32.71 -0.71 -3.88
CA LEU A 58 -33.46 0.30 -3.13
C LEU A 58 -32.55 1.27 -2.35
N LEU A 59 -31.24 1.00 -2.32
CA LEU A 59 -30.26 1.77 -1.58
C LEU A 59 -29.12 2.25 -2.50
N PRO A 60 -29.18 3.50 -2.99
CA PRO A 60 -28.09 4.15 -3.75
C PRO A 60 -26.76 4.19 -3.00
N THR A 61 -26.80 4.01 -1.67
CA THR A 61 -25.64 3.96 -0.79
C THR A 61 -24.80 2.69 -0.99
N GLY A 62 -25.41 1.56 -1.37
CA GLY A 62 -24.68 0.30 -1.58
C GLY A 62 -23.72 0.37 -2.76
N SER A 63 -24.15 0.91 -3.90
CA SER A 63 -23.28 1.07 -5.07
C SER A 63 -22.11 2.00 -4.79
N ARG A 64 -22.33 3.09 -4.03
CA ARG A 64 -21.26 4.01 -3.61
C ARG A 64 -20.27 3.34 -2.63
N GLN A 65 -20.76 2.44 -1.78
CA GLN A 65 -19.93 1.68 -0.85
C GLN A 65 -19.02 0.69 -1.59
N VAL A 66 -19.56 -0.07 -2.55
CA VAL A 66 -18.80 -0.98 -3.41
C VAL A 66 -17.70 -0.21 -4.16
N GLU A 67 -18.03 0.93 -4.75
CA GLU A 67 -17.05 1.75 -5.48
C GLU A 67 -15.95 2.30 -4.56
N SER A 68 -16.31 2.69 -3.33
CA SER A 68 -15.35 3.15 -2.33
C SER A 68 -14.40 2.04 -1.89
N LEU A 69 -14.90 0.82 -1.74
CA LEU A 69 -14.09 -0.35 -1.39
C LEU A 69 -13.16 -0.76 -2.53
N LYS A 70 -13.63 -0.75 -3.79
CA LYS A 70 -12.78 -0.99 -4.97
C LYS A 70 -11.66 0.03 -5.07
N ASN A 71 -11.96 1.31 -4.91
CA ASN A 71 -10.95 2.37 -4.95
C ASN A 71 -9.94 2.25 -3.80
N LEU A 72 -10.38 1.85 -2.60
CA LEU A 72 -9.48 1.61 -1.48
C LEU A 72 -8.55 0.42 -1.74
N SER A 73 -9.09 -0.68 -2.29
CA SER A 73 -8.33 -1.88 -2.67
C SER A 73 -7.19 -1.53 -3.64
N VAL A 74 -7.49 -0.74 -4.68
CA VAL A 74 -6.48 -0.27 -5.65
C VAL A 74 -5.37 0.53 -4.97
N LYS A 75 -5.73 1.51 -4.13
CA LYS A 75 -4.74 2.34 -3.43
C LYS A 75 -3.82 1.53 -2.50
N ILE A 76 -4.35 0.53 -1.81
CA ILE A 76 -3.54 -0.32 -0.92
C ILE A 76 -2.61 -1.21 -1.75
N ALA A 77 -3.09 -1.75 -2.88
CA ALA A 77 -2.27 -2.51 -3.80
C ALA A 77 -1.13 -1.67 -4.41
N GLU A 78 -1.41 -0.40 -4.76
CA GLU A 78 -0.39 0.54 -5.22
C GLU A 78 0.69 0.78 -4.16
N ILE A 79 0.34 0.98 -2.88
CA ILE A 79 1.39 1.18 -1.87
C ILE A 79 2.15 -0.13 -1.62
N ALA A 80 1.50 -1.30 -1.68
CA ALA A 80 2.18 -2.58 -1.57
C ALA A 80 3.26 -2.75 -2.65
N PHE A 81 2.93 -2.39 -3.88
CA PHE A 81 3.86 -2.39 -5.01
C PHE A 81 5.03 -1.41 -4.77
N ASN A 82 4.74 -0.18 -4.34
CA ASN A 82 5.78 0.81 -4.04
C ASN A 82 6.72 0.34 -2.92
N VAL A 83 6.19 -0.32 -1.88
CA VAL A 83 7.01 -0.89 -0.79
C VAL A 83 7.89 -2.03 -1.30
N GLU A 84 7.38 -2.85 -2.22
CA GLU A 84 8.14 -3.90 -2.88
C GLU A 84 9.26 -3.34 -3.78
N ASP A 85 9.00 -2.24 -4.49
CA ASP A 85 10.02 -1.52 -5.26
C ASP A 85 11.13 -0.99 -4.35
N VAL A 86 10.78 -0.37 -3.22
CA VAL A 86 11.77 0.09 -2.22
C VAL A 86 12.63 -1.07 -1.70
N ARG A 87 12.05 -2.27 -1.53
CA ARG A 87 12.83 -3.47 -1.17
C ARG A 87 13.83 -3.83 -2.25
N ASN A 88 13.40 -3.78 -3.51
CA ASN A 88 14.23 -4.14 -4.66
C ASN A 88 15.36 -3.12 -4.88
N GLU A 89 15.13 -1.83 -4.57
CA GLU A 89 16.16 -0.79 -4.63
C GLU A 89 17.22 -0.89 -3.53
N GLN A 90 16.92 -1.58 -2.41
CA GLN A 90 17.85 -1.80 -1.31
C GLN A 90 18.73 -3.06 -1.47
N ARG A 91 18.48 -3.87 -2.51
CA ARG A 91 19.22 -5.11 -2.81
C ARG A 91 20.14 -4.96 -4.02
#